data_AF-A0A3C2A7N0-F1
#
_entry.id   AF-A0A3C2A7N0-F1
#
_cell.length_a   1.000
_cell.length_b   1.000
_cell.length_c   1.000
_cell.angle_alpha   90.00
_cell.angle_beta   90.00
_cell.angle_gamma   90.00
#
_symmetry.space_group_name_H-M   'P 1'
#
loop_
_entity.id
_entity.type
_entity.pdbx_description
1 polymer ?
#
loop_
_entity_poly.entity_id
_entity_poly.type
_entity_poly.pdbx_seq_one_letter_code
_entity_poly.pdbx_strand_id
1 'polypeptide(L)'
;LVQLIGAYRKLSPEVELSLSTRETEHFRNHAVHLGITSMSAGSKTNPGGYAVEPQSLEQFEIDDARTPSQITQMLAQQGYEAVWKDWDHSLVGL
;
A
#
# COMPACT_ATOMS: atom_id res chain seq x y z
N LEU A 1 2.01 -8.69 13.50
CA LEU A 1 2.55 -7.57 12.69
C LEU A 1 2.99 -6.37 13.52
N VAL A 2 2.14 -5.80 14.39
CA VAL A 2 2.47 -4.59 15.19
C VAL A 2 3.82 -4.69 15.93
N GLN A 3 4.09 -5.80 16.61
CA GLN A 3 5.35 -6.03 17.32
C GLN A 3 6.57 -5.98 16.38
N LEU A 4 6.44 -6.56 15.18
CA LEU A 4 7.51 -6.58 14.18
C LEU A 4 7.77 -5.18 13.60
N ILE A 5 6.71 -4.44 13.27
CA ILE A 5 6.81 -3.06 12.81
C ILE A 5 7.55 -2.23 13.87
N GLY A 6 7.12 -2.30 15.13
CA GLY A 6 7.76 -1.60 16.24
C GLY A 6 9.22 -2.02 16.47
N ALA A 7 9.52 -3.32 16.34
CA ALA A 7 10.89 -3.82 16.44
C ALA A 7 11.79 -3.21 15.35
N TYR A 8 11.33 -3.16 14.10
CA TYR A 8 12.08 -2.50 13.02
C TYR A 8 12.21 -1.00 13.22
N ARG A 9 11.16 -0.30 13.68
CA ARG A 9 11.25 1.14 13.99
C ARG A 9 12.29 1.43 15.07
N LYS A 10 12.56 0.49 15.98
CA LYS A 10 13.61 0.62 17.01
C LYS A 10 14.99 0.18 16.52
N LEU A 11 15.07 -0.91 15.77
CA LEU A 11 16.33 -1.53 15.37
C LEU A 11 16.97 -0.86 14.15
N SER A 12 16.17 -0.48 13.16
CA SER A 12 16.62 0.14 11.92
C SER A 12 15.58 1.16 11.47
N PRO A 13 15.58 2.38 12.04
CA PRO A 13 14.56 3.38 11.74
C PRO A 13 14.53 3.79 10.26
N GLU A 14 15.63 3.66 9.54
CA GLU A 14 15.75 4.01 8.12
C GLU A 14 15.23 2.92 7.18
N VAL A 15 14.95 1.70 7.67
CA VAL A 15 14.46 0.64 6.78
C VAL A 15 13.08 1.02 6.27
N GLU A 16 12.85 0.86 4.96
CA GLU A 16 11.51 1.03 4.40
C GLU A 16 10.59 -0.11 4.85
N LEU A 17 9.34 0.23 5.16
CA LEU A 17 8.29 -0.74 5.47
C LEU A 17 7.10 -0.51 4.54
N SER A 18 6.80 -1.54 3.76
CA SER A 18 5.68 -1.53 2.82
C SER A 18 4.47 -2.27 3.38
N LEU A 19 3.29 -1.64 3.31
CA LEU A 19 2.01 -2.22 3.73
C LEU A 19 1.13 -2.55 2.52
N SER A 20 1.00 -3.84 2.21
CA SER A 20 0.22 -4.32 1.07
C SER A 20 -1.29 -4.36 1.34
N THR A 21 -2.07 -4.58 0.29
CA THR A 21 -3.54 -4.79 0.30
C THR A 21 -3.97 -6.17 0.82
N ARG A 22 -3.03 -6.98 1.34
CA ARG A 22 -3.32 -8.25 2.03
C ARG A 22 -3.90 -8.05 3.42
N GLU A 23 -3.77 -6.85 3.97
CA GLU A 23 -4.26 -6.52 5.30
C GLU A 23 -5.61 -5.80 5.20
N THR A 24 -6.53 -6.11 6.11
CA THR A 24 -7.85 -5.45 6.20
C THR A 24 -7.79 -3.92 6.23
N GLU A 25 -8.83 -3.26 5.74
CA GLU A 25 -9.00 -1.80 5.88
C GLU A 25 -8.81 -1.33 7.34
N HIS A 26 -9.40 -2.06 8.29
CA HIS A 26 -9.31 -1.74 9.71
C HIS A 26 -7.85 -1.75 10.18
N PHE A 27 -7.09 -2.80 9.89
CA PHE A 27 -5.69 -2.84 10.27
C PHE A 27 -4.90 -1.71 9.61
N ARG A 28 -5.10 -1.50 8.31
CA ARG A 28 -4.37 -0.50 7.53
C ARG A 28 -4.61 0.93 8.04
N ASN A 29 -5.86 1.26 8.38
CA ASN A 29 -6.21 2.57 8.95
C ASN A 29 -5.49 2.85 10.28
N HIS A 30 -5.08 1.82 11.03
CA HIS A 30 -4.34 2.00 12.28
C HIS A 30 -2.83 1.87 12.08
N ALA A 31 -2.39 0.95 11.22
CA ALA A 31 -0.98 0.63 11.00
C ALA A 31 -0.19 1.76 10.36
N VAL A 32 -0.83 2.67 9.62
CA VAL A 32 -0.18 3.87 9.05
C VAL A 32 0.54 4.72 10.10
N HIS A 33 0.04 4.74 11.34
CA HIS A 33 0.66 5.47 12.46
C HIS A 33 1.93 4.82 13.01
N LEU A 34 2.24 3.59 12.58
CA LEU A 34 3.34 2.78 13.14
C LEU A 34 4.65 2.93 12.35
N GLY A 35 4.74 3.95 11.48
CA GLY A 35 5.93 4.23 10.68
C GLY A 35 6.07 3.32 9.46
N ILE A 36 4.95 3.00 8.83
CA ILE A 36 4.90 2.48 7.45
C ILE A 36 5.36 3.58 6.50
N THR A 37 6.23 3.25 5.54
CA THR A 37 6.83 4.24 4.62
C THR A 37 6.25 4.16 3.21
N SER A 38 5.64 3.02 2.83
CA SER A 38 4.91 2.89 1.57
C SER A 38 3.69 1.98 1.71
N MET A 39 2.68 2.17 0.88
CA MET A 39 1.51 1.28 0.88
C MET A 39 0.93 1.11 -0.53
N SER A 40 0.46 -0.10 -0.83
CA SER A 40 -0.18 -0.41 -2.12
C SER A 40 -1.66 0.03 -2.11
N ALA A 41 -2.24 0.43 -3.23
CA ALA A 41 -3.67 0.75 -3.32
C ALA A 41 -4.24 0.28 -4.66
N GLY A 42 -5.53 -0.06 -4.70
CA GLY A 42 -6.20 -0.56 -5.91
C GLY A 42 -5.51 -1.76 -6.56
N SER A 43 -4.89 -2.64 -5.77
CA SER A 43 -4.03 -3.69 -6.30
C SER A 43 -4.82 -4.76 -7.06
N LYS A 44 -4.24 -5.25 -8.15
CA LYS A 44 -4.66 -6.44 -8.89
C LYS A 44 -3.57 -7.49 -8.78
N THR A 45 -3.95 -8.68 -8.31
CA THR A 45 -3.02 -9.78 -7.99
C THR A 45 -3.07 -10.90 -9.01
N ASN A 46 -3.92 -10.73 -10.01
CA ASN A 46 -4.05 -11.63 -11.15
C ASN A 46 -3.23 -11.09 -12.35
N PRO A 47 -2.58 -11.96 -13.14
CA PRO A 47 -1.83 -11.54 -14.33
C PRO A 47 -2.71 -10.74 -15.30
N GLY A 48 -2.23 -9.57 -15.73
CA GLY A 48 -2.97 -8.69 -16.65
C GLY A 48 -4.20 -8.00 -16.04
N GLY A 49 -4.37 -8.05 -14.72
CA GLY A 49 -5.58 -7.59 -14.03
C GLY A 49 -5.91 -6.09 -14.13
N TYR A 50 -4.97 -5.27 -14.61
CA TYR A 50 -5.19 -3.85 -14.89
C TYR A 50 -5.61 -3.57 -16.34
N ALA A 51 -5.52 -4.56 -17.24
CA ALA A 51 -5.68 -4.36 -18.67
C ALA A 51 -6.90 -5.08 -19.26
N VAL A 52 -7.06 -6.41 -19.09
CA VAL A 52 -8.01 -7.16 -19.95
C VAL A 52 -8.74 -8.37 -19.34
N GLU A 53 -8.30 -9.03 -18.26
CA GLU A 53 -8.94 -10.30 -17.84
C GLU A 53 -9.49 -10.35 -16.40
N PRO A 54 -10.79 -10.64 -16.21
CA PRO A 54 -11.38 -10.88 -14.89
C PRO A 54 -11.17 -12.31 -14.36
N GLN A 55 -10.60 -13.24 -15.14
CA GLN A 55 -10.60 -14.69 -14.85
C GLN A 55 -9.21 -15.33 -14.89
N SER A 56 -8.19 -14.64 -14.39
CA SER A 56 -6.88 -15.25 -14.12
C SER A 56 -6.68 -15.49 -12.62
N LEU A 57 -5.94 -16.54 -12.27
CA LEU A 57 -5.72 -16.93 -10.87
C LEU A 57 -4.96 -15.83 -10.12
N GLU A 58 -5.49 -15.42 -8.97
CA GLU A 58 -4.84 -14.46 -8.07
C GLU A 58 -3.61 -15.09 -7.40
N GLN A 59 -2.51 -14.35 -7.29
CA GLN A 59 -1.34 -14.77 -6.50
C GLN A 59 -1.64 -14.80 -4.99
N PHE A 60 -2.52 -13.90 -4.54
CA PHE A 60 -2.99 -13.79 -3.17
C PHE A 60 -4.29 -12.97 -3.14
N GLU A 61 -5.10 -13.20 -2.10
CA GLU A 61 -6.35 -12.48 -1.88
C GLU A 61 -6.10 -11.01 -1.47
N ILE A 62 -6.99 -10.13 -1.94
CA ILE A 62 -7.05 -8.73 -1.55
C ILE A 62 -8.05 -8.54 -0.41
N ASP A 63 -7.59 -7.95 0.69
CA ASP A 63 -8.39 -7.68 1.89
C ASP A 63 -8.72 -6.19 2.05
N ASP A 64 -8.09 -5.34 1.24
CA ASP A 64 -8.43 -3.94 1.08
C ASP A 64 -8.42 -3.55 -0.41
N ALA A 65 -9.63 -3.43 -0.97
CA ALA A 65 -9.87 -3.12 -2.37
C ALA A 65 -9.99 -1.61 -2.65
N ARG A 66 -9.74 -0.75 -1.66
CA ARG A 66 -9.87 0.71 -1.84
C ARG A 66 -8.93 1.23 -2.91
N THR A 67 -9.43 2.16 -3.70
CA THR A 67 -8.69 2.81 -4.78
C THR A 67 -7.56 3.69 -4.22
N PRO A 68 -6.57 4.06 -5.06
CA PRO A 68 -5.57 5.07 -4.70
C PRO A 68 -6.19 6.35 -4.13
N SER A 69 -7.26 6.88 -4.75
CA SER A 69 -7.94 8.09 -4.27
C SER A 69 -8.58 7.92 -2.89
N GLN A 70 -9.21 6.78 -2.61
CA GLN A 70 -9.79 6.47 -1.30
C GLN A 70 -8.71 6.34 -0.21
N ILE A 71 -7.57 5.70 -0.53
CA ILE A 71 -6.44 5.60 0.39
C ILE A 71 -5.82 6.97 0.65
N THR A 72 -5.63 7.81 -0.39
CA THR A 72 -5.15 9.19 -0.22
C THR A 72 -6.08 10.01 0.67
N GLN A 73 -7.39 9.89 0.49
CA GLN A 73 -8.35 10.58 1.34
C GLN A 73 -8.28 10.09 2.79
N MET A 74 -8.18 8.77 2.99
CA MET A 74 -8.04 8.16 4.32
C MET A 74 -6.76 8.63 5.04
N LEU A 75 -5.65 8.74 4.32
CA LEU A 75 -4.39 9.29 4.84
C LEU A 75 -4.54 10.77 5.21
N ALA A 76 -5.13 11.58 4.33
CA ALA A 76 -5.36 13.00 4.55
C ALA A 76 -6.24 13.27 5.79
N GLN A 77 -7.28 12.46 6.01
CA GLN A 77 -8.12 12.53 7.20
C GLN A 77 -7.37 12.25 8.51
N GLN A 78 -6.23 11.57 8.43
CA GLN A 78 -5.35 11.25 9.56
C GLN A 78 -4.12 12.17 9.64
N GLY A 79 -4.06 13.22 8.81
CA GLY A 79 -2.96 14.19 8.80
C GLY A 79 -1.72 13.74 8.03
N TYR A 80 -1.84 12.73 7.16
CA TYR A 80 -0.76 12.26 6.28
C TYR A 80 -0.96 12.74 4.85
N GLU A 81 0.15 12.99 4.16
CA GLU A 81 0.19 13.28 2.73
C GLU A 81 0.72 12.07 1.96
N ALA A 82 0.01 11.68 0.89
CA ALA A 82 0.49 10.64 -0.01
C ALA A 82 1.45 11.26 -1.04
N VAL A 83 2.70 10.78 -1.08
CA VAL A 83 3.71 11.24 -2.04
C VAL A 83 3.81 10.23 -3.20
N TRP A 84 3.75 10.75 -4.43
CA TRP A 84 3.86 9.96 -5.66
C TRP A 84 5.22 10.19 -6.33
N LYS A 85 5.70 9.22 -7.11
CA LYS A 85 6.88 9.34 -7.98
C LYS A 85 6.48 9.62 -9.44
N ASP A 86 5.43 10.39 -9.64
CA ASP A 86 4.92 10.79 -10.96
C ASP A 86 5.88 11.70 -11.74
N TRP A 87 6.83 12.32 -11.05
CA TRP A 87 7.94 13.09 -11.61
C TRP A 87 9.10 12.23 -12.14
N ASP A 88 9.20 10.95 -11.76
CA ASP A 88 10.29 10.08 -12.19
C ASP A 88 9.98 9.49 -13.56
N HIS A 89 10.50 10.15 -14.60
CA HIS A 89 10.33 9.75 -16.00
C HIS A 89 10.79 8.31 -16.30
N SER A 90 11.65 7.70 -15.47
CA SER A 90 12.04 6.30 -15.66
C SER A 90 10.91 5.31 -15.35
N LEU A 91 9.89 5.75 -14.60
CA LEU A 91 8.73 4.94 -14.19
C LEU A 91 7.49 5.20 -15.04
N VAL A 92 7.46 6.32 -15.76
CA VAL A 92 6.38 6.71 -16.68
C VAL A 92 6.81 6.23 -18.06
N GLY A 93 6.37 5.04 -18.47
CA GLY A 93 6.83 4.34 -19.69
C GLY A 93 6.53 5.05 -21.02
N LEU A 94 7.20 6.18 -21.26
CA LEU A 94 7.31 6.93 -22.51
C LEU A 94 8.64 6.62 -23.19
#